data_AF-A0A2W1MRX0-F1
#
_entry.id   AF-A0A2W1MRX0-F1
#
_cell.length_a   1.000
_cell.length_b   1.000
_cell.length_c   1.000
_cell.angle_alpha   90.00
_cell.angle_beta   90.00
_cell.angle_gamma   90.00
#
_symmetry.space_group_name_H-M   'P 1'
#
loop_
_entity.id
_entity.type
_entity.pdbx_description
1 polymer ?
#
loop_
_entity_poly.entity_id
_entity_poly.type
_entity_poly.pdbx_seq_one_letter_code
_entity_poly.pdbx_strand_id
1 'polypeptide(L)' 'MRNVQIVVLEQRGRVIWQVKMGQRGVSFHEELAARTFAAQLHMRLEWLRQQRDAANAVSQEPSHPHQD' A
#
# COMPACT_ATOMS: atom_id res chain seq x y z
N MET A 1 -0.79 9.52 3.27
CA MET A 1 -0.72 8.17 3.88
C MET A 1 -1.75 7.30 3.19
N ARG A 2 -1.34 6.25 2.46
CA ARG A 2 -2.29 5.38 1.72
C ARG A 2 -2.69 4.24 2.64
N ASN A 3 -3.78 4.43 3.38
CA ASN A 3 -4.30 3.42 4.29
C ASN A 3 -5.18 2.45 3.50
N VAL A 4 -4.84 1.16 3.56
CA VAL A 4 -5.66 0.09 3.01
C VAL A 4 -6.76 -0.22 4.03
N GLN A 5 -8.01 -0.23 3.60
CA GLN A 5 -9.17 -0.51 4.46
C GLN A 5 -9.96 -1.68 3.89
N ILE A 6 -10.35 -2.61 4.75
CA ILE A 6 -11.27 -3.69 4.41
C ILE A 6 -12.66 -3.27 4.91
N VAL A 7 -13.64 -3.30 4.02
CA VAL A 7 -15.04 -2.94 4.30
C VAL A 7 -15.91 -4.13 3.95
N VAL A 8 -16.78 -4.53 4.88
CA VAL A 8 -17.82 -5.52 4.62
C VAL A 8 -19.06 -4.80 4.12
N LEU A 9 -19.58 -5.24 2.97
CA LEU A 9 -20.76 -4.68 2.33
C LEU A 9 -21.76 -5.79 2.08
N GLU A 10 -23.00 -5.57 2.45
CA GLU A 10 -24.09 -6.46 2.01
C GLU A 10 -24.69 -5.91 0.73
N GLN A 11 -24.59 -6.66 -0.37
CA GLN A 11 -25.20 -6.32 -1.65
C GLN A 11 -26.22 -7.39 -2.04
N ARG A 12 -27.49 -6.96 -2.16
CA ARG A 12 -28.60 -7.82 -2.61
C ARG A 12 -28.69 -9.14 -1.80
N GLY A 13 -28.48 -9.07 -0.49
CA GLY A 13 -28.50 -10.23 0.41
C GLY A 13 -27.25 -11.12 0.36
N ARG A 14 -26.15 -10.66 -0.25
CA ARG A 14 -24.86 -11.36 -0.25
C ARG A 14 -23.78 -10.49 0.39
N VAL A 15 -22.95 -11.10 1.22
CA VAL A 15 -21.79 -10.44 1.82
C VAL A 15 -20.69 -10.31 0.75
N ILE A 16 -20.20 -9.10 0.57
CA ILE A 16 -19.10 -8.72 -0.32
C ILE A 16 -18.03 -8.04 0.53
N TRP A 17 -16.79 -8.44 0.34
CA TRP A 17 -15.63 -7.87 1.01
C TRP A 17 -14.92 -6.92 0.07
N GLN A 18 -14.88 -5.64 0.41
CA GLN A 18 -14.24 -4.62 -0.43
C GLN A 18 -12.95 -4.11 0.21
N VAL A 19 -11.85 -4.21 -0.51
CA VAL A 19 -10.56 -3.62 -0.13
C VAL A 19 -10.45 -2.26 -0.82
N LYS A 20 -10.37 -1.19 -0.03
CA LYS A 20 -10.24 0.19 -0.50
C LYS A 20 -8.84 0.74 -0.24
N MET A 21 -8.34 1.49 -1.21
CA MET A 21 -7.10 2.24 -1.16
C MET A 21 -7.33 3.61 -1.82
N GLY A 22 -7.64 4.62 -1.00
CA GLY A 22 -8.01 5.94 -1.49
C GLY A 22 -9.24 5.89 -2.39
N GLN A 23 -9.10 6.34 -3.65
CA GLN A 23 -10.21 6.32 -4.63
C GLN A 23 -10.41 4.96 -5.33
N ARG A 24 -9.49 4.01 -5.16
CA ARG A 24 -9.57 2.70 -5.81
C ARG A 24 -10.08 1.66 -4.82
N GLY A 25 -11.00 0.81 -5.26
CA GLY A 25 -11.52 -0.30 -4.46
C GLY A 25 -11.67 -1.55 -5.29
N VAL A 26 -11.38 -2.71 -4.69
CA VAL A 26 -11.55 -4.03 -5.30
C VAL A 26 -12.51 -4.83 -4.42
N SER A 27 -13.50 -5.45 -5.04
CA SER A 27 -14.53 -6.23 -4.36
C SER A 27 -14.25 -7.72 -4.49
N PHE A 28 -14.45 -8.47 -3.42
CA PHE A 28 -14.24 -9.90 -3.32
C PHE A 28 -15.48 -10.56 -2.72
N HIS A 29 -15.76 -11.78 -3.14
CA HIS A 29 -16.86 -12.57 -2.59
C HIS A 29 -16.40 -13.36 -1.35
N GLU A 30 -15.12 -13.74 -1.31
CA GLU A 30 -14.51 -14.48 -0.20
C GLU A 30 -13.75 -13.55 0.74
N GLU A 31 -13.97 -13.72 2.05
CA GLU A 31 -13.24 -12.98 3.09
C GLU A 31 -11.73 -13.21 2.99
N LEU A 32 -11.34 -14.49 2.84
CA LEU A 32 -9.93 -14.87 2.82
C LEU A 32 -9.19 -14.23 1.64
N ALA A 33 -9.84 -14.15 0.48
CA ALA A 33 -9.30 -13.48 -0.70
C ALA A 33 -9.08 -11.98 -0.44
N ALA A 34 -10.07 -11.29 0.13
CA ALA A 34 -9.95 -9.88 0.49
C ALA A 34 -8.83 -9.62 1.51
N ARG A 35 -8.74 -10.47 2.55
CA ARG A 35 -7.72 -10.35 3.59
C ARG A 35 -6.32 -10.62 3.05
N THR A 36 -6.17 -11.65 2.23
CA THR A 36 -4.88 -11.97 1.57
C THR A 36 -4.43 -10.84 0.66
N PHE A 37 -5.36 -10.32 -0.16
CA PHE A 37 -5.08 -9.19 -1.04
C PHE A 37 -4.67 -7.94 -0.26
N ALA A 38 -5.38 -7.62 0.83
CA ALA A 38 -5.05 -6.47 1.68
C ALA A 38 -3.66 -6.61 2.30
N ALA A 39 -3.29 -7.80 2.79
CA ALA A 39 -1.96 -8.07 3.34
C ALA A 39 -0.86 -7.91 2.28
N GLN A 40 -1.04 -8.52 1.10
CA GLN A 40 -0.10 -8.40 -0.02
C GLN A 40 0.05 -6.94 -0.49
N LEU A 41 -1.06 -6.20 -0.55
CA LEU A 41 -1.06 -4.79 -0.93
C LEU A 41 -0.31 -3.93 0.10
N HIS A 42 -0.47 -4.22 1.39
CA HIS A 42 0.25 -3.55 2.46
C HIS A 42 1.77 -3.75 2.32
N MET A 43 2.21 -5.00 2.16
CA MET A 43 3.62 -5.32 1.94
C MET A 43 4.20 -4.59 0.71
N ARG A 44 3.44 -4.55 -0.39
CA ARG A 44 3.87 -3.86 -1.62
C ARG A 44 4.00 -2.36 -1.41
N LEU A 45 3.09 -1.74 -0.65
CA LEU A 45 3.14 -0.32 -0.35
C LEU A 45 4.34 0.04 0.53
N GLU A 46 4.62 -0.77 1.55
CA GLU A 46 5.77 -0.56 2.43
C GLU A 46 7.07 -0.64 1.64
N TRP A 47 7.20 -1.64 0.76
CA TRP A 47 8.37 -1.78 -0.12
C TRP A 47 8.57 -0.58 -1.05
N LEU A 48 7.49 -0.10 -1.70
CA LEU A 48 7.56 1.10 -2.55
C LEU A 48 7.93 2.37 -1.76
N ARG A 49 7.45 2.49 -0.52
CA ARG A 49 7.81 3.59 0.36
C ARG A 49 9.30 3.54 0.70
N GLN A 50 9.82 2.39 1.12
CA GLN A 50 11.24 2.19 1.41
C GLN A 50 12.12 2.53 0.21
N GLN A 51 11.74 2.12 -1.00
CA GLN A 51 12.47 2.48 -2.23
C GLN A 51 12.53 4.00 -2.45
N ARG A 52 11.41 4.69 -2.23
CA ARG A 52 11.36 6.15 -2.39
C ARG A 52 12.22 6.87 -1.34
N ASP A 53 12.18 6.41 -0.10
CA ASP A 53 13.01 6.96 0.97
C ASP A 53 14.50 6.69 0.71
N ALA A 54 14.86 5.50 0.20
CA ALA A 54 16.23 5.15 -0.17
C ALA A 54 16.76 5.98 -1.36
N ALA A 55 15.94 6.20 -2.39
CA ALA A 55 16.31 7.04 -3.54
C ALA A 55 16.53 8.51 -3.16
N ASN A 56 15.78 9.00 -2.16
CA ASN A 56 15.95 10.35 -1.63
C ASN A 56 17.24 10.49 -0.80
N ALA A 57 17.61 9.46 -0.02
CA ALA A 57 18.82 9.47 0.79
C ALA A 57 20.13 9.49 -0.02
N VAL A 58 20.14 8.88 -1.21
CA VAL A 58 21.32 8.86 -2.10
C VAL A 58 21.61 10.23 -2.74
N SER A 59 20.63 11.13 -2.82
CA SER A 59 20.84 12.48 -3.36
C SER A 59 21.41 13.46 -2.33
N GLN A 60 21.53 13.04 -1.06
CA GLN A 60 22.29 13.77 -0.04
C GLN A 60 23.72 13.22 0.00
N GLU A 61 24.45 13.37 -1.10
CA GLU A 61 25.91 13.27 -1.03
C GLU A 61 26.40 14.31 -0.03
N PRO A 62 27.20 13.94 0.99
CA PRO A 62 27.90 14.93 1.78
C PRO A 62 28.90 15.61 0.85
N SER A 63 28.55 16.82 0.42
CA SER A 63 29.52 17.76 -0.11
C SER A 63 30.55 18.01 1.00
N HIS A 64 31.66 17.28 0.96
CA HIS A 64 32.87 17.69 1.66
C HIS A 64 34.01 17.82 0.65
N PRO A 65 34.82 18.87 0.81
CA PRO A 65 35.30 19.66 -0.30
C PRO A 65 36.65 19.17 -0.82
N HIS A 66 36.92 19.55 -2.07
CA HIS A 66 38.24 19.62 -2.65
C HIS A 66 39.20 20.39 -1.71
N GLN A 67 40.20 19.73 -1.16
CA GLN A 67 41.35 20.40 -0.54
C GLN A 67 42.66 19.79 -1.04
N ASP A 68 43.40 20.68 -1.73
CA ASP A 68 44.84 20.79 -2.04
C ASP A 68 45.70 19.52 -2.21
#